data_AF-A0A9C9GMA9-F1
#
_entry.id   AF-A0A9C9GMA9-F1
#
_cell.length_a   1.000
_cell.length_b   1.000
_cell.length_c   1.000
_cell.angle_alpha   90.00
_cell.angle_beta   90.00
_cell.angle_gamma   90.00
#
_symmetry.space_group_name_H-M   'P 1'
#
loop_
_entity.id
_entity.type
_entity.pdbx_description
1 polymer ?
#
loop_
_entity_poly.entity_id
_entity_poly.type
_entity_poly.pdbx_seq_one_letter_code
_entity_poly.pdbx_strand_id
1 'polypeptide(L)' 'MLRLSLIASLLMLSACTTVQPWEKDLLAKPSMALVPDKLELYLDDHIYFSKEASTGGQGVGGGGCGCN' A
#
# COMPACT_ATOMS: atom_id res chain seq x y z
N MET A 1 -13.96 -30.63 25.72
CA MET A 1 -12.94 -30.50 24.66
C MET A 1 -13.44 -29.63 23.50
N LEU A 2 -14.56 -29.96 22.84
CA LEU A 2 -15.10 -29.17 21.71
C LEU A 2 -15.37 -27.68 22.02
N ARG A 3 -15.92 -27.37 23.20
CA ARG A 3 -16.17 -25.98 23.64
C ARG A 3 -14.89 -25.15 23.78
N LEU A 4 -13.80 -25.77 24.22
CA LEU A 4 -12.51 -25.09 24.41
C LEU A 4 -11.86 -24.76 23.07
N SER A 5 -11.98 -25.67 22.10
CA SER A 5 -11.53 -25.47 20.72
C SER A 5 -12.29 -24.32 20.03
N LEU A 6 -13.61 -24.24 20.22
CA LEU A 6 -14.42 -23.16 19.66
C LEU A 6 -14.01 -21.78 20.19
N ILE A 7 -13.77 -21.66 21.50
CA ILE A 7 -13.35 -20.41 22.14
C ILE A 7 -11.95 -20.00 21.63
N ALA A 8 -11.03 -20.95 21.51
CA ALA A 8 -9.69 -20.71 20.97
C ALA A 8 -9.73 -20.20 19.52
N SER A 9 -10.61 -20.76 18.69
CA SER A 9 -10.78 -20.30 17.30
C SER A 9 -11.32 -18.86 17.23
N LEU A 10 -12.23 -18.48 18.13
CA LEU A 10 -12.84 -17.15 18.12
C LEU A 10 -11.86 -16.05 18.56
N LEU A 11 -10.93 -16.38 19.46
CA LEU A 11 -9.85 -15.49 19.91
C LEU A 11 -8.83 -15.16 18.80
N MET A 12 -8.69 -16.00 17.78
CA MET A 12 -7.75 -15.74 16.67
C MET A 12 -8.27 -14.68 15.67
N LEU A 13 -9.55 -14.32 15.72
CA LEU A 13 -10.14 -13.34 14.79
C LEU A 13 -9.98 -11.87 15.27
N SER A 14 -9.52 -11.62 16.50
CA SER A 14 -9.43 -10.27 17.08
C SER A 14 -8.11 -9.53 16.79
N ALA A 15 -7.29 -10.02 15.86
CA ALA A 15 -5.96 -9.46 15.60
C ALA A 15 -5.96 -8.16 14.75
N CYS A 16 -7.06 -7.83 14.08
CA CYS A 16 -7.14 -6.62 13.26
C CYS A 16 -7.53 -5.41 14.13
N THR A 17 -6.71 -4.36 14.10
CA THR A 17 -7.00 -3.06 14.72
C THR A 17 -7.00 -1.96 13.68
N THR A 18 -7.80 -0.92 13.89
CA THR A 18 -7.75 0.30 13.10
C THR A 18 -6.59 1.15 13.60
N VAL A 19 -5.77 1.67 12.67
CA VAL A 19 -4.70 2.63 12.95
C VAL A 19 -5.14 4.03 12.56
N GLN A 20 -4.73 5.01 13.36
CA GLN A 20 -5.11 6.39 13.11
C GLN A 20 -4.35 6.95 11.91
N PRO A 21 -4.93 7.93 11.17
CA PRO A 21 -4.31 8.43 9.95
C PRO A 21 -2.87 8.92 10.10
N TRP A 22 -2.55 9.57 11.22
CA TRP A 22 -1.21 10.10 11.52
C TRP A 22 -0.19 9.03 11.95
N GLU A 23 -0.65 7.85 12.39
CA GLU A 23 0.24 6.74 12.77
C GLU A 23 0.82 6.03 11.55
N LYS A 24 0.15 6.16 10.39
CA LYS A 24 0.58 5.54 9.14
C LYS A 24 1.97 6.02 8.69
N ASP A 25 2.33 7.26 8.96
CA ASP A 25 3.66 7.79 8.62
C ASP A 25 4.79 7.06 9.37
N LEU A 26 4.57 6.78 10.66
CA LEU A 26 5.55 6.09 11.49
C LEU A 26 5.58 4.57 11.27
N LEU A 27 4.44 3.98 10.89
CA LEU A 27 4.30 2.53 10.67
C LEU A 27 4.67 2.11 9.24
N ALA A 28 4.61 3.02 8.26
CA ALA A 28 4.96 2.75 6.88
C ALA A 28 6.48 2.60 6.73
N LYS A 29 6.91 1.40 6.34
CA LYS A 29 8.32 1.13 6.03
C LYS A 29 8.62 1.57 4.59
N PRO A 30 9.87 1.97 4.27
CA PRO A 30 10.27 2.27 2.90
C PRO A 30 9.97 1.13 1.90
N SER A 31 10.08 -0.12 2.35
CA SER A 31 9.75 -1.31 1.55
C SER A 31 8.27 -1.49 1.22
N MET A 32 7.38 -0.68 1.82
CA MET A 32 5.93 -0.69 1.56
C MET A 32 5.52 0.38 0.53
N ALA A 33 6.46 1.17 0.01
CA ALA A 33 6.18 2.15 -1.03
C ALA A 33 5.68 1.43 -2.30
N LEU A 34 4.59 1.91 -2.90
CA LEU A 34 4.12 1.34 -4.18
C LEU A 34 5.13 1.60 -5.31
N VAL A 35 5.92 2.66 -5.17
CA VAL A 35 6.99 3.05 -6.09
C VAL A 35 8.30 3.05 -5.32
N PRO A 36 9.11 1.99 -5.43
CA PRO A 36 10.36 1.89 -4.71
C PRO A 36 11.42 2.86 -5.24
N ASP A 37 11.44 3.09 -6.56
CA ASP A 37 12.33 4.05 -7.23
C ASP A 37 11.51 5.02 -8.10
N LYS A 38 11.55 6.30 -7.72
CA LYS A 38 10.84 7.37 -8.43
C LYS A 38 11.49 7.74 -9.75
N LEU A 39 12.82 7.56 -9.87
CA LEU A 39 13.54 7.86 -11.09
C LEU A 39 13.23 6.82 -12.16
N GLU A 40 13.20 5.54 -11.79
CA GLU A 40 12.79 4.45 -12.69
C GLU A 40 11.37 4.68 -13.22
N LEU A 41 10.41 4.95 -12.33
CA LEU A 41 9.04 5.26 -12.73
C LEU A 41 8.95 6.46 -13.70
N TYR A 42 9.69 7.54 -13.41
CA TYR A 42 9.71 8.72 -14.28
C TYR A 42 10.26 8.40 -15.68
N LEU A 43 11.32 7.60 -15.75
CA LEU A 43 11.92 7.20 -17.02
C LEU A 43 10.96 6.33 -17.83
N ASP A 44 10.29 5.38 -17.19
CA ASP A 44 9.29 4.54 -17.82
C ASP A 44 8.13 5.36 -18.36
N ASP A 45 7.55 6.26 -17.55
CA ASP A 45 6.49 7.17 -17.99
C ASP A 45 6.92 8.02 -19.19
N HIS A 46 8.15 8.55 -19.19
CA HIS A 46 8.68 9.32 -20.31
C HIS A 46 8.79 8.47 -21.59
N ILE A 47 9.23 7.21 -21.46
CA ILE A 47 9.34 6.27 -22.58
C ILE A 47 7.95 5.93 -23.14
N TYR A 48 7.00 5.57 -22.28
CA TYR A 48 5.64 5.20 -22.69
C TYR A 48 4.91 6.36 -23.37
N PHE A 49 4.97 7.56 -22.76
CA PHE A 49 4.40 8.76 -23.37
C PHE A 49 4.96 9.01 -24.77
N SER A 50 6.29 8.89 -24.92
CA SER A 50 6.98 9.15 -26.18
C SER A 50 6.70 8.09 -27.26
N LYS A 51 6.58 6.82 -26.87
CA LYS A 51 6.45 5.70 -27.83
C LYS A 51 5.01 5.41 -28.20
N GLU A 52 4.07 5.58 -27.28
CA GLU A 52 2.71 5.09 -27.43
C GLU A 52 1.69 6.23 -27.59
N ALA A 53 2.15 7.49 -27.56
CA ALA A 53 1.28 8.66 -27.46
C ALA A 53 0.25 8.49 -26.33
N SER A 54 0.62 7.77 -25.27
CA SER A 54 -0.26 7.44 -24.17
C SER A 54 -0.60 8.74 -23.44
N THR A 55 -1.89 9.02 -23.28
CA THR A 55 -2.38 10.19 -22.54
C THR A 55 -3.07 9.69 -21.29
N GLY A 56 -2.75 10.29 -20.13
CA GLY A 56 -3.37 9.94 -18.85
C GLY A 56 -2.42 9.56 -17.71
N GLY A 57 -1.11 9.35 -17.98
CA GLY A 57 -0.10 9.01 -16.96
C GLY A 57 -0.48 7.85 -16.02
N GLN A 58 0.33 7.59 -15.00
CA GLN A 58 -0.06 6.75 -13.85
C GLN A 58 -1.04 7.53 -12.93
N GLY A 59 -2.18 7.96 -13.47
CA GLY A 59 -3.14 8.81 -12.79
C GLY A 59 -4.20 8.04 -12.00
N VAL A 60 -3.86 7.52 -10.82
CA VAL A 60 -4.69 7.49 -9.60
C VAL A 60 -3.82 7.03 -8.42
N GLY A 61 -3.33 7.97 -7.62
CA GLY A 61 -2.71 7.69 -6.32
C GLY A 61 -1.23 7.30 -6.41
N GLY A 62 -0.35 8.30 -6.30
CA GLY A 62 1.05 8.05 -6.00
C GLY A 62 1.19 7.20 -4.76
N GLY A 63 1.93 6.10 -4.88
CA GLY A 63 2.25 5.24 -3.75
C GLY A 63 3.10 5.93 -2.72
N GLY A 64 2.49 6.27 -1.60
CA GLY A 64 3.13 6.71 -0.38
C GLY A 64 2.22 6.42 0.81
N CYS A 65 2.63 6.84 2.01
CA CYS A 65 1.90 6.83 3.29
C CYS A 65 0.37 7.11 3.23
N GLY A 66 -0.16 7.68 2.14
CA GLY A 66 -1.51 8.23 2.08
C GLY A 66 -1.60 9.52 2.89
N CYS A 67 -0.48 10.22 3.06
CA CYS A 67 -0.39 11.57 3.57
C CYS A 67 -0.85 12.51 2.43
N ASN A 68 -2.15 12.80 2.35
CA ASN A 68 -2.68 14.05 1.80
C ASN A 68 -2.86 15.04 2.96
#